data_AF-A0A529MEE2-F1
#
_entry.id   AF-A0A529MEE2-F1
#
_cell.length_a   1.000
_cell.length_b   1.000
_cell.length_c   1.000
_cell.angle_alpha   90.00
_cell.angle_beta   90.00
_cell.angle_gamma   90.00
#
_symmetry.space_group_name_H-M   'P 1'
#
loop_
_entity.id
_entity.type
_entity.pdbx_description
1 polymer ?
#
loop_
_entity_poly.entity_id
_entity_poly.type
_entity_poly.pdbx_seq_one_letter_code
_entity_poly.pdbx_strand_id
1 'polypeptide(L)'
;TDPVLASRARLKSTAITALRRYTPTPYSGRVCIFLPNKAWMRSGAAPRQWLRVTPQAEFYFGPEDCNDSRMLEEPDAPAIAELYRQATRRAGRLM
;
A
#
# COMPACT_ATOMS: atom_id res chain seq x y z
N THR A 1 -35.30 5.10 -5.12
CA THR A 1 -33.86 4.78 -5.07
C THR A 1 -33.65 3.75 -3.99
N ASP A 2 -32.90 2.69 -4.26
CA ASP A 2 -32.54 1.70 -3.23
C ASP A 2 -31.76 2.41 -2.10
N PRO A 3 -32.26 2.40 -0.85
CA PRO A 3 -31.63 3.11 0.26
C PRO A 3 -30.22 2.59 0.58
N VAL A 4 -29.94 1.30 0.34
CA VAL A 4 -28.61 0.71 0.54
C VAL A 4 -27.63 1.25 -0.50
N LEU A 5 -28.06 1.31 -1.77
CA LEU A 5 -27.23 1.88 -2.84
C LEU A 5 -26.99 3.39 -2.63
N ALA A 6 -28.00 4.13 -2.16
CA ALA A 6 -27.86 5.55 -1.83
C ALA A 6 -26.87 5.78 -0.68
N SER A 7 -26.94 4.97 0.39
CA SER A 7 -26.00 5.01 1.51
C SER A 7 -24.57 4.70 1.07
N ARG A 8 -24.38 3.66 0.25
CA ARG A 8 -23.07 3.29 -0.31
C ARG A 8 -22.47 4.39 -1.17
N ALA A 9 -23.28 5.03 -2.02
CA ALA A 9 -22.83 6.14 -2.85
C ALA A 9 -22.37 7.34 -2.01
N ARG A 10 -23.13 7.68 -0.96
CA ARG A 10 -22.77 8.75 -0.01
C ARG A 10 -21.45 8.43 0.70
N LEU A 11 -21.28 7.22 1.22
CA LEU A 11 -20.05 6.81 1.89
C LEU A 11 -18.84 6.92 0.95
N LYS A 12 -18.97 6.40 -0.28
CA LYS A 12 -17.91 6.48 -1.29
C LYS A 12 -17.51 7.93 -1.60
N SER A 13 -18.49 8.81 -1.78
CA SER A 13 -18.23 10.23 -2.07
C SER A 13 -17.52 10.94 -0.92
N THR A 14 -17.97 10.72 0.32
CA THR A 14 -17.34 11.28 1.52
C THR A 14 -15.90 10.78 1.68
N ALA A 15 -15.66 9.48 1.51
CA ALA A 15 -14.32 8.90 1.62
C ALA A 15 -13.37 9.45 0.54
N ILE A 16 -13.81 9.56 -0.72
CA ILE A 16 -13.01 10.14 -1.80
C ILE A 16 -12.70 11.62 -1.51
N THR A 17 -13.66 12.36 -0.97
CA THR A 17 -13.46 13.78 -0.62
C THR A 17 -12.42 13.93 0.48
N ALA A 18 -12.47 13.10 1.52
CA ALA A 18 -11.47 13.08 2.58
C ALA A 18 -10.07 12.74 2.04
N LEU A 19 -9.98 11.69 1.20
CA LEU A 19 -8.73 11.29 0.57
C LEU A 19 -8.11 12.41 -0.28
N ARG A 20 -8.92 13.14 -1.06
CA ARG A 20 -8.44 14.26 -1.90
C ARG A 20 -7.94 15.45 -1.09
N ARG A 21 -8.46 15.64 0.12
CA ARG A 21 -8.06 16.74 1.02
C ARG A 21 -6.86 16.38 1.89
N TYR A 22 -6.52 15.09 1.99
CA TYR A 22 -5.39 14.63 2.78
C TYR A 22 -4.08 15.13 2.17
N THR A 23 -3.35 15.93 2.93
CA THR A 23 -2.01 16.41 2.57
C THR A 23 -1.00 15.73 3.50
N PRO A 24 -0.25 14.72 3.04
CA PRO A 24 0.71 14.02 3.88
C PRO A 24 1.86 14.96 4.29
N THR A 25 2.26 14.88 5.56
CA THR A 25 3.45 15.57 6.08
C THR A 25 4.68 14.67 5.96
N PRO A 26 5.90 15.24 5.90
CA PRO A 26 7.12 14.44 5.94
C PRO A 26 7.17 13.51 7.15
N TYR A 27 7.68 12.29 6.94
CA TYR A 27 7.89 11.29 7.96
C TYR A 27 9.31 10.75 7.87
N SER A 28 10.09 10.94 8.94
CA SER A 28 11.50 10.56 9.03
C SER A 28 11.72 9.15 9.56
N GLY A 29 10.65 8.47 10.01
CA GLY A 29 10.75 7.08 10.42
C GLY A 29 10.87 6.14 9.22
N ARG A 30 11.28 4.91 9.50
CA ARG A 30 11.38 3.86 8.49
C ARG A 30 9.99 3.52 7.95
N VAL A 31 9.86 3.45 6.63
CA VAL A 31 8.65 3.02 5.92
C VAL A 31 9.01 1.89 4.96
N CYS A 32 8.28 0.78 5.06
CA CYS A 32 8.36 -0.32 4.10
C CYS A 32 7.04 -0.36 3.33
N ILE A 33 7.11 -0.28 2.00
CA ILE A 33 5.97 -0.31 1.11
C ILE A 33 6.00 -1.64 0.36
N PHE A 34 4.98 -2.47 0.61
CA PHE A 34 4.79 -3.75 -0.06
C PHE A 34 3.82 -3.56 -1.22
N LEU A 35 4.26 -3.93 -2.42
CA LEU A 35 3.47 -3.88 -3.64
C LEU A 35 3.22 -5.29 -4.15
N PRO A 36 2.09 -5.54 -4.85
CA PRO A 36 1.74 -6.87 -5.34
C PRO A 36 2.86 -7.46 -6.20
N ASN A 37 3.38 -6.68 -7.15
CA ASN A 37 4.52 -7.06 -7.99
C ASN A 37 5.30 -5.82 -8.46
N LYS A 38 6.36 -6.02 -9.25
CA LYS A 38 7.20 -4.91 -9.74
C LYS A 38 6.48 -3.98 -10.71
N ALA A 39 5.55 -4.49 -11.52
CA ALA A 39 4.80 -3.68 -12.49
C ALA A 39 3.97 -2.58 -11.80
N TRP A 40 3.57 -2.80 -10.54
CA TRP A 40 2.87 -1.80 -9.73
C TRP A 40 3.64 -0.51 -9.49
N MET A 41 4.97 -0.49 -9.66
CA MET A 41 5.75 0.76 -9.61
C MET A 41 5.35 1.79 -10.68
N ARG A 42 4.65 1.34 -11.73
CA ARG A 42 4.16 2.16 -12.83
C ARG A 42 2.63 2.25 -12.87
N SER A 43 1.92 1.73 -11.85
CA SER A 43 0.46 1.75 -11.83
C SER A 43 -0.11 3.13 -11.48
N GLY A 44 -1.40 3.31 -11.73
CA GLY A 44 -2.14 4.51 -11.35
C GLY A 44 -2.22 4.76 -9.84
N ALA A 45 -1.86 3.78 -9.00
CA ALA A 45 -1.71 3.96 -7.56
C ALA A 45 -0.49 4.83 -7.19
N ALA A 46 0.38 5.13 -8.17
CA ALA A 46 1.49 6.05 -8.07
C ALA A 46 2.39 5.86 -6.82
N PRO A 47 2.86 4.64 -6.52
CA PRO A 47 3.59 4.35 -5.28
C PRO A 47 4.87 5.17 -5.12
N ARG A 48 5.49 5.64 -6.22
CA ARG A 48 6.64 6.55 -6.19
C ARG A 48 6.36 7.89 -5.51
N GLN A 49 5.10 8.32 -5.45
CA GLN A 49 4.73 9.59 -4.81
C GLN A 49 4.99 9.58 -3.30
N TRP A 50 5.02 8.40 -2.66
CA TRP A 50 5.39 8.27 -1.25
C TRP A 50 6.80 8.80 -0.97
N LEU A 51 7.72 8.72 -1.93
CA LEU A 51 9.09 9.24 -1.78
C LEU A 51 9.14 10.76 -1.57
N ARG A 52 8.05 11.50 -1.88
CA ARG A 52 7.97 12.94 -1.59
C ARG A 52 7.87 13.24 -0.10
N VAL A 53 7.29 12.34 0.69
CA VAL A 53 7.06 12.53 2.13
C VAL A 53 7.85 11.55 3.00
N THR A 54 8.31 10.45 2.43
CA THR A 54 9.23 9.49 3.05
C THR A 54 10.33 9.10 2.06
N PRO A 55 11.37 9.93 1.88
CA PRO A 55 12.42 9.69 0.87
C PRO A 55 13.20 8.40 1.08
N GLN A 56 13.20 7.87 2.31
CA GLN A 56 13.90 6.65 2.71
C GLN A 56 13.02 5.40 2.62
N ALA A 57 11.82 5.48 2.03
CA ALA A 57 10.93 4.34 1.93
C ALA A 57 11.55 3.19 1.13
N GLU A 58 11.43 1.97 1.67
CA GLU A 58 11.90 0.74 1.04
C GLU A 58 10.73 0.05 0.32
N PHE A 59 10.94 -0.39 -0.92
CA PHE A 59 9.91 -1.09 -1.69
C PHE A 59 10.20 -2.60 -1.73
N TYR A 60 9.16 -3.39 -1.47
CA TYR A 60 9.16 -4.84 -1.56
C TYR A 60 8.09 -5.28 -2.55
N PHE A 61 8.36 -6.34 -3.31
CA PHE A 61 7.52 -6.79 -4.41
C PHE A 61 7.17 -8.26 -4.23
N GLY A 62 5.87 -8.57 -4.25
CA GLY A 62 5.40 -9.94 -4.31
C GLY A 62 5.65 -10.62 -5.67
N PRO A 63 5.09 -11.83 -5.83
CA PRO A 63 5.16 -12.61 -7.08
C PRO A 63 4.59 -11.84 -8.29
N GLU A 64 5.07 -12.13 -9.51
CA GLU A 64 4.65 -11.39 -10.71
C GLU A 64 3.13 -11.43 -10.97
N ASP A 65 2.47 -12.56 -10.72
CA ASP A 65 1.03 -12.71 -10.95
C ASP A 65 0.16 -12.22 -9.77
N CYS A 66 0.78 -11.71 -8.71
CA CYS A 66 0.07 -11.21 -7.53
C CYS A 66 -0.70 -9.93 -7.87
N ASN A 67 -1.97 -9.89 -7.47
CA ASN A 67 -2.86 -8.75 -7.67
C ASN A 67 -3.12 -8.01 -6.35
N ASP A 68 -3.49 -6.73 -6.43
CA ASP A 68 -3.77 -5.91 -5.25
C ASP A 68 -4.91 -6.42 -4.37
N SER A 69 -6.02 -6.80 -4.98
CA SER A 69 -7.24 -7.17 -4.26
C SER A 69 -7.10 -8.46 -3.45
N ARG A 70 -6.16 -9.34 -3.82
CA ARG A 70 -5.94 -10.67 -3.22
C ARG A 70 -4.52 -10.88 -2.68
N MET A 71 -3.67 -9.86 -2.70
CA MET A 71 -2.27 -9.95 -2.25
C MET A 71 -2.11 -10.56 -0.85
N LEU A 72 -3.10 -10.35 0.01
CA LEU A 72 -3.11 -10.81 1.40
C LEU A 72 -3.92 -12.09 1.62
N GLU A 73 -4.28 -12.77 0.54
CA GLU A 73 -5.01 -14.05 0.54
C GLU A 73 -4.12 -15.16 -0.03
N GLU A 74 -4.49 -16.42 0.22
CA GLU A 74 -3.83 -17.55 -0.43
C GLU A 74 -4.08 -17.49 -1.96
N PRO A 75 -3.06 -17.83 -2.79
CA PRO A 75 -1.76 -18.42 -2.44
C PRO A 75 -0.62 -17.40 -2.20
N ASP A 76 -0.88 -16.09 -2.31
CA ASP A 76 0.16 -15.06 -2.30
C ASP A 76 0.59 -14.63 -0.89
N ALA A 77 -0.31 -14.75 0.09
CA ALA A 77 -0.09 -14.32 1.47
C ALA A 77 1.22 -14.86 2.09
N PRO A 78 1.61 -16.14 1.92
CA PRO A 78 2.88 -16.65 2.45
C PRO A 78 4.12 -15.94 1.89
N ALA A 79 4.11 -15.60 0.59
CA ALA A 79 5.22 -14.91 -0.07
C ALA A 79 5.35 -13.47 0.46
N ILE A 80 4.23 -12.76 0.60
CA ILE A 80 4.19 -11.41 1.18
C ILE A 80 4.64 -11.42 2.64
N ALA A 81 4.22 -12.42 3.43
CA ALA A 81 4.64 -12.57 4.81
C ALA A 81 6.16 -12.77 4.92
N GLU A 82 6.81 -13.46 3.97
CA GLU A 82 8.26 -13.60 3.96
C GLU A 82 8.96 -12.26 3.68
N LEU A 83 8.45 -11.45 2.74
CA LEU A 83 8.96 -10.10 2.52
C LEU A 83 8.87 -9.25 3.79
N TYR A 84 7.76 -9.34 4.52
CA TYR A 84 7.57 -8.64 5.79
C TYR A 84 8.59 -9.09 6.86
N ARG A 85 8.82 -10.40 6.98
CA ARG A 85 9.84 -10.94 7.89
C ARG A 85 11.25 -10.47 7.51
N GLN A 86 11.58 -10.44 6.22
CA GLN A 86 12.85 -9.91 5.73
C GLN A 86 13.03 -8.42 6.09
N ALA A 87 11.99 -7.61 5.87
CA ALA A 87 11.99 -6.20 6.23
C ALA A 87 12.19 -6.00 7.74
N THR A 88 11.53 -6.80 8.57
CA THR A 88 11.63 -6.73 10.03
C THR A 88 13.01 -7.13 10.54
N ARG A 89 13.59 -8.22 10.02
CA ARG A 89 14.96 -8.65 10.35
C ARG A 89 15.99 -7.58 10.01
N ARG A 90 15.79 -6.83 8.93
CA ARG A 90 16.67 -5.71 8.55
C ARG A 90 16.56 -4.53 9.54
N ALA A 91 15.39 -4.30 10.14
CA ALA A 91 15.24 -3.29 11.20
C ALA A 91 16.08 -3.66 12.43
N GLY A 92 15.97 -4.92 12.88
CA GLY A 92 16.67 -5.39 14.08
C GLY A 92 18.20 -5.48 13.95
N ARG A 93 18.76 -5.32 12.75
CA ARG A 93 20.22 -5.25 12.52
C ARG A 93 20.78 -3.82 12.53
N LEU A 94 19.91 -2.82 12.51
CA LEU A 94 20.26 -1.39 12.51
C LEU A 94 20.05 -0.74 13.89
N MET A 95 19.62 -1.53 14.88
CA MET A 95 19.60 -1.21 16.31
C MET A 95 20.78 -1.91 16.98
#